data_AF-A0A1A9UV24-F1
#
_entry.id   AF-A0A1A9UV24-F1
#
_cell.length_a   1.000
_cell.length_b   1.000
_cell.length_c   1.000
_cell.angle_alpha   90.00
_cell.angle_beta   90.00
_cell.angle_gamma   90.00
#
_symmetry.space_group_name_H-M   'P 1'
#
loop_
_entity.id
_entity.type
_entity.pdbx_description
1 polymer ?
#
loop_
_entity_poly.entity_id
_entity_poly.type
_entity_poly.pdbx_seq_one_letter_code
_entity_poly.pdbx_strand_id
1 'polypeptide(L)'
;MFKYALIVCLLSAVAIALPIDRDEADELDKAELERIQNENAQYSFNSRIEDQINDGSIQREETRDGTKVTGMYSYSDGFVMRTVYYEADENGYRVVKEDTQDIGDGPQFNAEGQADVEGSLIGKYSIKLDKDDQEKHYKDIHA
;
A
#
# COMPACT_ATOMS: atom_id res chain seq x y z
N MET A 1 -36.72 -51.00 -8.60
CA MET A 1 -35.86 -50.11 -7.79
C MET A 1 -34.35 -50.39 -7.97
N PHE A 2 -33.92 -51.60 -8.34
CA PHE A 2 -32.51 -51.93 -8.58
C PHE A 2 -31.85 -51.31 -9.85
N LYS A 3 -32.65 -50.90 -10.85
CA LYS A 3 -32.13 -50.39 -12.13
C LYS A 3 -31.53 -48.98 -12.05
N TYR A 4 -31.97 -48.16 -11.10
CA TYR A 4 -31.45 -46.80 -10.92
C TYR A 4 -30.20 -46.76 -10.03
N ALA A 5 -30.03 -47.73 -9.13
CA ALA A 5 -28.83 -47.85 -8.29
C ALA A 5 -27.57 -48.15 -9.12
N LEU A 6 -27.69 -48.97 -10.16
CA LEU A 6 -26.57 -49.33 -11.05
C LEU A 6 -26.08 -48.14 -11.89
N ILE A 7 -26.99 -47.25 -12.32
CA ILE A 7 -26.66 -46.07 -13.13
C ILE A 7 -25.95 -45.00 -12.28
N VAL A 8 -26.37 -44.80 -11.03
CA VAL A 8 -25.71 -43.86 -10.10
C VAL A 8 -24.29 -44.33 -9.76
N CYS A 9 -24.09 -45.63 -9.50
CA CYS A 9 -22.76 -46.18 -9.26
C CYS A 9 -21.83 -46.06 -10.47
N LEU A 10 -22.34 -46.24 -11.69
CA LEU A 10 -21.55 -46.12 -12.93
C LEU A 10 -21.14 -44.67 -13.20
N LEU A 11 -22.02 -43.69 -12.95
CA LEU A 11 -21.69 -42.26 -13.05
C LEU A 11 -20.67 -41.82 -11.99
N SER A 12 -20.78 -42.32 -10.75
CA SER A 12 -19.78 -42.04 -9.71
C SER A 12 -18.42 -42.69 -10.00
N ALA A 13 -18.39 -43.88 -10.61
CA ALA A 13 -17.14 -44.55 -10.97
C ALA A 13 -16.42 -43.87 -12.14
N VAL A 14 -17.17 -43.32 -13.11
CA VAL A 14 -16.59 -42.57 -14.24
C VAL A 14 -15.99 -41.23 -13.79
N ALA A 15 -16.61 -40.55 -12.83
CA ALA A 15 -16.08 -39.29 -12.28
C ALA A 15 -14.73 -39.45 -11.56
N ILE A 16 -14.46 -40.63 -10.97
CA ILE A 16 -13.20 -40.93 -10.27
C ILE A 16 -12.08 -41.35 -11.24
N ALA A 17 -12.42 -41.75 -12.48
CA ALA A 17 -11.49 -42.33 -13.44
C ALA A 17 -11.11 -41.40 -14.60
N LEU A 18 -11.58 -40.15 -14.61
CA LEU A 18 -11.07 -39.16 -15.55
C LEU A 18 -9.60 -38.86 -15.18
N PRO A 19 -8.64 -39.04 -16.09
CA PRO A 19 -7.27 -38.64 -15.84
C PRO A 19 -7.28 -37.12 -15.68
N ILE A 20 -7.07 -36.64 -14.45
CA ILE A 20 -6.68 -35.25 -14.24
C ILE A 20 -5.35 -35.11 -14.96
N ASP A 21 -5.30 -34.21 -15.94
CA ASP A 21 -4.05 -33.91 -16.61
C ASP A 21 -3.08 -33.43 -15.52
N ARG A 22 -1.84 -33.95 -15.51
CA ARG A 22 -0.89 -33.63 -14.43
C ARG A 22 -0.66 -32.13 -14.33
N ASP A 23 -0.73 -31.45 -15.47
CA ASP A 23 -0.62 -30.00 -15.58
C ASP A 23 -1.81 -29.27 -14.90
N GLU A 24 -3.03 -29.81 -14.95
CA GLU A 24 -4.19 -29.23 -14.24
C GLU A 24 -4.11 -29.41 -12.72
N ALA A 25 -3.63 -30.57 -12.26
CA ALA A 25 -3.42 -30.82 -10.83
C ALA A 25 -2.35 -29.88 -10.24
N ASP A 26 -1.24 -29.69 -10.96
CA ASP A 26 -0.15 -28.82 -10.54
C ASP A 26 -0.58 -27.34 -10.46
N GLU A 27 -1.42 -26.87 -11.40
CA GLU A 27 -1.97 -25.50 -11.37
C GLU A 27 -2.97 -25.28 -10.22
N LEU A 28 -3.79 -26.29 -9.89
CA LEU A 28 -4.68 -26.22 -8.73
C LEU A 28 -3.90 -26.15 -7.41
N ASP A 29 -2.86 -26.96 -7.27
CA ASP A 29 -1.99 -26.94 -6.09
C ASP A 29 -1.28 -25.58 -5.96
N LYS A 30 -0.83 -25.01 -7.07
CA LYS A 30 -0.22 -23.68 -7.10
C LYS A 30 -1.21 -22.57 -6.72
N ALA A 31 -2.44 -22.63 -7.24
CA ALA A 31 -3.49 -21.66 -6.91
C ALA A 31 -3.85 -21.72 -5.42
N GLU A 32 -3.90 -22.92 -4.85
CA GLU A 32 -4.14 -23.10 -3.41
C GLU A 32 -2.98 -22.56 -2.57
N LEU A 33 -1.72 -22.80 -2.98
CA LEU A 33 -0.55 -22.23 -2.32
C LEU A 33 -0.56 -20.69 -2.38
N GLU A 34 -0.92 -20.10 -3.52
CA GLU A 34 -1.04 -18.65 -3.67
C GLU A 34 -2.15 -18.09 -2.77
N ARG A 35 -3.30 -18.76 -2.69
CA ARG A 35 -4.40 -18.39 -1.79
C ARG A 35 -3.93 -18.40 -0.33
N ILE A 36 -3.29 -19.49 0.10
CA ILE A 36 -2.75 -19.62 1.46
C ILE A 36 -1.70 -18.53 1.73
N GLN A 37 -0.80 -18.24 0.80
CA GLN A 37 0.19 -17.17 0.96
C GLN A 37 -0.48 -15.80 1.12
N ASN A 38 -1.48 -15.50 0.30
CA ASN A 38 -2.20 -14.23 0.36
C ASN A 38 -3.01 -14.05 1.65
N GLU A 39 -3.65 -15.11 2.14
CA GLU A 39 -4.44 -15.11 3.38
C GLU A 39 -3.57 -14.99 4.64
N ASN A 40 -2.30 -15.41 4.57
CA ASN A 40 -1.36 -15.32 5.68
C ASN A 40 -0.37 -14.15 5.56
N ALA A 41 -0.45 -13.35 4.48
CA ALA A 41 0.47 -12.24 4.26
C ALA A 41 0.22 -11.12 5.28
N GLN A 42 1.28 -10.72 5.99
CA GLN A 42 1.24 -9.65 6.97
C GLN A 42 2.43 -8.72 6.81
N TYR A 43 2.16 -7.41 6.86
CA TYR A 43 3.19 -6.40 6.98
C TYR A 43 2.62 -5.14 7.64
N SER A 44 3.51 -4.32 8.17
CA SER A 44 3.20 -2.95 8.55
C SER A 44 4.39 -2.07 8.26
N PHE A 45 4.14 -0.89 7.71
CA PHE A 45 5.17 0.12 7.56
C PHE A 45 4.64 1.53 7.77
N ASN A 46 5.56 2.43 8.07
CA ASN A 46 5.31 3.85 8.05
C ASN A 46 6.50 4.60 7.46
N SER A 47 6.22 5.77 6.92
CA SER A 47 7.23 6.76 6.53
C SER A 47 6.70 8.16 6.79
N ARG A 48 7.59 9.07 7.18
CA ARG A 48 7.30 10.48 7.37
C ARG A 48 8.45 11.30 6.82
N ILE A 49 8.11 12.37 6.11
CA ILE A 49 8.99 13.42 5.64
C ILE A 49 8.43 14.72 6.21
N GLU A 50 9.24 15.42 7.00
CA GLU A 50 8.94 16.76 7.50
C GLU A 50 9.96 17.72 6.89
N ASP A 51 9.56 18.50 5.89
CA ASP A 51 10.41 19.43 5.17
C ASP A 51 10.25 20.86 5.70
N GLN A 52 11.18 21.28 6.55
CA GLN A 52 11.24 22.65 7.07
C GLN A 52 11.96 23.63 6.12
N ILE A 53 12.33 23.20 4.92
CA ILE A 53 12.93 24.05 3.89
C ILE A 53 11.84 24.74 3.06
N ASN A 54 10.72 24.04 2.78
CA ASN A 54 9.60 24.57 2.00
C ASN A 54 8.23 24.25 2.63
N ASP A 55 8.15 24.07 3.95
CA ASP A 55 6.92 23.73 4.69
C ASP A 55 6.12 22.53 4.15
N GLY A 56 6.81 21.58 3.51
CA GLY A 56 6.22 20.37 2.96
C GLY A 56 6.16 19.27 4.00
N SER A 57 5.13 18.43 3.96
CA SER A 57 5.19 17.17 4.70
C SER A 57 4.47 16.04 3.96
N ILE A 58 4.99 14.83 4.13
CA ILE A 58 4.42 13.61 3.58
C ILE A 58 4.43 12.55 4.67
N GLN A 59 3.29 11.93 4.93
CA GLN A 59 3.19 10.81 5.85
C GLN A 59 2.47 9.64 5.17
N ARG A 60 2.90 8.42 5.46
CA ARG A 60 2.20 7.21 5.06
C ARG A 60 2.28 6.17 6.17
N GLU A 61 1.18 5.48 6.40
CA GLU A 61 1.10 4.31 7.27
C GLU A 61 0.23 3.26 6.59
N GLU A 62 0.68 2.02 6.56
CA GLU A 62 -0.08 0.93 5.96
C GLU A 62 0.16 -0.36 6.71
N THR A 63 -0.92 -1.10 6.94
CA THR A 63 -0.90 -2.43 7.52
C THR A 63 -1.70 -3.37 6.65
N ARG A 64 -1.11 -4.53 6.37
CA ARG A 64 -1.78 -5.66 5.75
C ARG A 64 -1.96 -6.78 6.77
N ASP A 65 -3.17 -7.30 6.83
CA ASP A 65 -3.53 -8.51 7.56
C ASP A 65 -4.33 -9.43 6.63
N GLY A 66 -3.66 -10.47 6.14
CA GLY A 66 -4.20 -11.41 5.16
C GLY A 66 -4.60 -10.72 3.86
N THR A 67 -5.89 -10.79 3.51
CA THR A 67 -6.46 -10.18 2.31
C THR A 67 -6.88 -8.72 2.50
N LYS A 68 -6.77 -8.18 3.72
CA LYS A 68 -7.15 -6.80 4.02
C LYS A 68 -5.92 -5.90 4.17
N VAL A 69 -5.93 -4.77 3.47
CA VAL A 69 -4.99 -3.67 3.64
C VAL A 69 -5.75 -2.48 4.19
N THR A 70 -5.19 -1.81 5.19
CA THR A 70 -5.68 -0.52 5.68
C THR A 70 -4.52 0.43 5.81
N GLY A 71 -4.77 1.71 5.60
CA GLY A 71 -3.71 2.69 5.73
C GLY A 71 -4.20 4.12 5.59
N MET A 72 -3.23 5.02 5.65
CA MET A 72 -3.43 6.43 5.37
C MET A 72 -2.23 7.01 4.64
N TYR A 73 -2.48 8.06 3.88
CA TYR A 73 -1.43 8.98 3.45
C TYR A 73 -1.84 10.42 3.75
N SER A 74 -0.86 11.24 4.10
CA SER A 74 -1.03 12.67 4.32
C SER A 74 0.00 13.44 3.50
N TYR A 75 -0.43 14.58 3.00
CA TYR A 75 0.37 15.51 2.21
C TYR A 75 0.07 16.95 2.65
N SER A 76 1.13 17.74 2.77
CA SER A 76 1.08 19.19 3.01
C SER A 76 1.95 19.91 1.99
N ASP A 77 1.45 21.03 1.48
CA ASP A 77 2.19 22.01 0.67
C ASP A 77 2.48 23.32 1.44
N GLY A 78 2.20 23.38 2.74
CA GLY A 78 2.34 24.58 3.57
C GLY A 78 1.10 25.48 3.58
N PHE A 79 0.20 25.36 2.61
CA PHE A 79 -1.13 25.99 2.66
C PHE A 79 -2.15 25.05 3.31
N VAL A 80 -2.19 23.81 2.81
CA VAL A 80 -3.23 22.84 3.13
C VAL A 80 -2.60 21.48 3.41
N MET A 81 -3.07 20.83 4.49
CA MET A 81 -2.81 19.42 4.75
C MET A 81 -4.03 18.59 4.36
N ARG A 82 -3.80 17.52 3.60
CA ARG A 82 -4.83 16.54 3.25
C ARG A 82 -4.42 15.17 3.74
N THR A 83 -5.34 14.51 4.44
CA THR A 83 -5.16 13.13 4.92
C THR A 83 -6.25 12.26 4.32
N VAL A 84 -5.86 11.15 3.71
CA VAL A 84 -6.78 10.16 3.14
C VAL A 84 -6.56 8.83 3.83
N TYR A 85 -7.65 8.24 4.30
CA TYR A 85 -7.68 6.91 4.89
C TYR A 85 -8.33 5.94 3.91
N TYR A 86 -7.72 4.76 3.75
CA TYR A 86 -8.17 3.78 2.78
C TYR A 86 -8.19 2.37 3.35
N GLU A 87 -9.00 1.53 2.71
CA GLU A 87 -8.94 0.09 2.84
C GLU A 87 -8.97 -0.57 1.47
N ALA A 88 -8.36 -1.74 1.36
CA ALA A 88 -8.48 -2.62 0.22
C ALA A 88 -8.70 -4.05 0.70
N ASP A 89 -9.72 -4.71 0.17
CA ASP A 89 -10.12 -6.08 0.52
C ASP A 89 -10.78 -6.77 -0.69
N GLU A 90 -11.57 -7.81 -0.44
CA GLU A 90 -12.34 -8.54 -1.46
C GLU A 90 -13.28 -7.65 -2.29
N ASN A 91 -13.69 -6.49 -1.76
CA ASN A 91 -14.56 -5.54 -2.44
C ASN A 91 -13.75 -4.44 -3.18
N GLY A 92 -12.43 -4.59 -3.32
CA GLY A 92 -11.53 -3.65 -3.98
C GLY A 92 -11.02 -2.52 -3.09
N TYR A 93 -10.36 -1.53 -3.70
CA TYR A 93 -9.84 -0.34 -3.00
C TYR A 93 -10.93 0.70 -2.77
N ARG A 94 -10.99 1.29 -1.58
CA ARG A 94 -11.91 2.36 -1.22
C ARG A 94 -11.27 3.37 -0.27
N VAL A 95 -11.60 4.64 -0.47
CA VAL A 95 -11.36 5.70 0.53
C VAL A 95 -12.48 5.65 1.57
N VAL A 96 -12.10 5.57 2.83
CA VAL A 96 -13.06 5.48 3.96
C VAL A 96 -13.22 6.81 4.69
N LYS A 97 -12.23 7.70 4.59
CA LYS A 97 -12.26 9.04 5.18
C LYS A 97 -11.27 9.96 4.47
N GLU A 98 -11.63 11.23 4.35
CA GLU A 98 -10.75 12.30 3.92
C GLU A 98 -10.87 13.47 4.90
N ASP A 99 -9.73 13.99 5.34
CA ASP A 99 -9.64 15.22 6.13
C ASP A 99 -8.81 16.24 5.35
N THR A 100 -9.25 17.50 5.36
CA THR A 100 -8.52 18.62 4.79
C THR A 100 -8.46 19.74 5.83
N GLN A 101 -7.28 20.30 6.04
CA GLN A 101 -7.03 21.35 7.00
C GLN A 101 -6.21 22.46 6.36
N ASP A 102 -6.65 23.70 6.50
CA ASP A 102 -5.82 24.87 6.22
C ASP A 102 -4.80 25.02 7.37
N ILE A 103 -3.51 25.01 7.05
CA ILE A 103 -2.41 24.89 8.03
C ILE A 103 -1.48 26.09 8.04
N GLY A 104 -1.60 27.00 7.08
CA GLY A 104 -0.76 28.20 7.03
C GLY A 104 -0.88 28.97 5.72
N ASP A 105 0.03 29.92 5.57
CA ASP A 105 0.21 30.74 4.37
C ASP A 105 1.52 30.33 3.62
N GLY A 106 1.99 29.10 3.85
CA GLY A 106 3.19 28.51 3.24
C GLY A 106 2.95 28.08 1.78
N PRO A 107 3.92 27.57 1.03
CA PRO A 107 5.26 27.21 1.46
C PRO A 107 6.15 28.44 1.59
N GLN A 108 6.79 28.60 2.75
CA GLN A 108 7.83 29.61 2.97
C GLN A 108 9.20 28.97 2.85
N PHE A 109 10.06 29.57 2.03
CA PHE A 109 11.42 29.07 1.88
C PHE A 109 12.28 29.41 3.11
N ASN A 110 12.96 28.41 3.65
CA ASN A 110 13.88 28.53 4.77
C ASN A 110 15.22 27.86 4.45
N ALA A 111 16.24 28.67 4.16
CA ALA A 111 17.57 28.18 3.81
C ALA A 111 18.27 27.48 4.98
N GLU A 112 17.87 27.77 6.22
CA GLU A 112 18.37 27.12 7.44
C GLU A 112 17.56 25.86 7.79
N GLY A 113 16.50 25.58 7.02
CA GLY A 113 15.62 24.45 7.17
C GLY A 113 16.31 23.10 6.98
N GLN A 114 15.62 22.07 7.43
CA GLN A 114 16.05 20.69 7.38
C GLN A 114 14.84 19.84 7.00
N ALA A 115 15.05 18.85 6.13
CA ALA A 115 14.07 17.81 5.87
C ALA A 115 14.41 16.58 6.72
N ASP A 116 13.53 16.24 7.65
CA ASP A 116 13.64 15.03 8.44
C ASP A 116 12.90 13.89 7.74
N VAL A 117 13.61 12.79 7.50
CA VAL A 117 13.06 11.58 6.89
C VAL A 117 13.15 10.45 7.90
N GLU A 118 12.02 9.81 8.17
CA GLU A 118 11.94 8.65 9.03
C GLU A 118 11.03 7.58 8.42
N GLY A 119 11.33 6.31 8.71
CA GLY A 119 10.43 5.22 8.36
C GLY A 119 10.83 3.92 9.02
N SER A 120 9.86 3.03 9.19
CA SER A 120 10.03 1.76 9.89
C SER A 120 11.10 0.85 9.28
N LEU A 121 11.38 0.99 7.97
CA LEU A 121 12.35 0.18 7.23
C LEU A 121 13.67 0.90 6.91
N ILE A 122 13.74 2.22 7.09
CA ILE A 122 14.87 3.05 6.65
C ILE A 122 15.57 3.81 7.78
N GLY A 123 15.05 3.73 9.01
CA GLY A 123 15.58 4.48 10.15
C GLY A 123 15.23 5.97 10.05
N LYS A 124 16.08 6.83 10.62
CA LYS A 124 15.91 8.29 10.61
C LYS A 124 17.17 8.98 10.12
N TYR A 125 17.02 9.94 9.22
CA TYR A 125 18.08 10.82 8.76
C TYR A 125 17.53 12.20 8.40
N SER A 126 18.43 13.13 8.16
CA SER A 126 18.08 14.52 7.89
C SER A 126 18.85 15.03 6.68
N ILE A 127 18.18 15.83 5.86
CA ILE A 127 18.74 16.47 4.67
C ILE A 127 18.77 17.99 4.92
N LYS A 128 19.88 18.63 4.55
CA LYS A 128 20.02 20.10 4.57
C LYS A 128 20.49 20.57 3.21
N LEU A 129 20.16 21.80 2.88
CA LEU A 129 20.72 22.46 1.71
C LEU A 129 22.24 22.62 1.88
N ASP A 130 22.96 22.32 0.81
CA ASP A 130 24.36 22.71 0.69
C ASP A 130 24.41 24.23 0.46
N LYS A 131 25.30 24.91 1.19
CA LYS A 131 25.48 26.36 1.14
C LYS A 131 26.86 26.75 0.59
N ASP A 132 27.63 25.78 0.09
CA ASP A 132 29.01 26.00 -0.37
C ASP A 132 29.08 26.73 -1.72
N ASP A 133 27.98 26.78 -2.47
CA ASP A 133 27.84 27.61 -3.67
C ASP A 133 26.72 28.67 -3.52
N GLN A 134 26.72 29.66 -4.42
CA GLN A 134 25.69 30.69 -4.47
C GLN A 134 24.53 30.33 -5.41
N GLU A 135 24.45 29.08 -5.85
CA GLU A 135 23.41 28.64 -6.76
C GLU A 135 22.11 28.41 -5.98
N LYS A 136 20.98 28.89 -6.53
CA LYS A 136 19.68 28.60 -5.93
C LYS A 136 19.33 27.14 -6.23
N HIS A 137 19.49 26.27 -5.24
CA HIS A 137 19.06 24.86 -5.31
C HIS A 137 17.55 24.66 -5.09
N TYR A 138 16.74 25.70 -5.30
CA TYR A 138 15.29 25.68 -5.15
C TYR A 138 14.63 26.42 -6.31
N LYS A 139 13.41 26.01 -6.66
CA LYS A 139 12.59 26.72 -7.63
C LYS A 139 11.90 27.90 -6.94
N ASP A 140 12.07 29.10 -7.47
CA ASP A 140 11.25 30.24 -7.08
C ASP A 140 9.78 29.94 -7.43
N ILE A 141 8.90 30.03 -6.45
CA ILE A 141 7.46 29.73 -6.61
C ILE A 141 6.76 30.81 -7.47
N HIS A 142 7.45 31.93 -7.68
CA HIS A 142 7.00 33.08 -8.48
C HIS A 142 7.75 33.28 -9.81
N ALA A 143 8.65 32.36 -10.18
CA ALA A 143 9.42 32.44 -11.43
C ALA A 143 8.74 31.72 -12.60
#